data_AF-A0A4Y2A5Z2-F1
#
_entry.id   AF-A0A4Y2A5Z2-F1
#
_cell.length_a   1.000
_cell.length_b   1.000
_cell.length_c   1.000
_cell.angle_alpha   90.00
_cell.angle_beta   90.00
_cell.angle_gamma   90.00
#
_symmetry.space_group_name_H-M   'P 1'
#
loop_
_entity.id
_entity.type
_entity.pdbx_description
1 polymer ?
#
loop_
_entity_poly.entity_id
_entity_poly.type
_entity_poly.pdbx_seq_one_letter_code
_entity_poly.pdbx_strand_id
1 'polypeptide(L)'
;MVRLGEMTLCFIVQRIYSYTREPQPLTYDYKINNLVVTFSNAVTDLGIIFDTKLDFAQHIDVMVSRAYRRLGILMRKSREFSSEHTLKVLYNTQA
;
A
#
# COMPACT_ATOMS: atom_id res chain seq x y z
N MET A 1 6.41 17.52 5.76
CA MET A 1 7.19 16.39 6.34
C MET A 1 8.06 16.96 7.43
N VAL A 2 7.90 16.48 8.68
CA VAL A 2 8.75 16.88 9.80
C VAL A 2 9.61 15.66 10.17
N ARG A 3 10.94 15.84 10.27
CA ARG A 3 11.88 14.82 10.74
C ARG A 3 12.18 15.05 12.22
N LEU A 4 12.00 14.03 13.05
CA LEU A 4 12.44 13.98 14.44
C LEU A 4 13.28 12.70 14.58
N GLY A 5 14.60 12.80 14.40
CA GLY A 5 15.50 11.63 14.38
C GLY A 5 15.30 10.72 13.16
N GLU A 6 15.34 9.40 13.37
CA GLU A 6 15.07 8.34 12.36
C GLU A 6 13.58 8.28 11.95
N MET A 7 12.69 8.91 12.71
CA MET A 7 11.24 8.90 12.43
C MET A 7 10.85 10.03 11.47
N THR A 8 10.07 9.67 10.46
CA THR A 8 9.47 10.65 9.54
C THR A 8 7.97 10.76 9.79
N LEU A 9 7.50 12.00 9.97
CA LEU A 9 6.08 12.30 10.14
C LEU A 9 5.50 12.90 8.84
N CYS A 10 4.45 12.24 8.33
CA CYS A 10 3.67 12.72 7.19
C CYS A 10 2.29 13.19 7.64
N PHE A 11 1.88 14.36 7.16
CA PHE A 11 0.55 14.93 7.40
C PHE A 11 -0.24 14.88 6.11
N ILE A 12 -1.23 14.00 6.04
CA ILE A 12 -2.14 13.91 4.92
C ILE A 12 -3.55 13.98 5.52
N VAL A 13 -4.20 15.13 5.32
CA VAL A 13 -5.61 15.42 5.66
C VAL A 13 -6.03 14.93 7.05
N GLN A 14 -5.74 15.72 8.10
CA GLN A 14 -6.12 15.47 9.52
C GLN A 14 -5.63 14.17 10.18
N ARG A 15 -4.90 13.30 9.47
CA ARG A 15 -4.27 12.10 10.04
C ARG A 15 -2.75 12.26 10.08
N ILE A 16 -2.19 11.82 11.20
CA ILE A 16 -0.74 11.73 11.40
C ILE A 16 -0.32 10.30 11.12
N TYR A 17 0.75 10.18 10.33
CA TYR A 17 1.41 8.92 10.03
C TYR A 17 2.86 9.00 10.50
N SER A 18 3.26 8.01 11.29
CA SER A 18 4.64 7.78 11.67
C SER A 18 5.08 6.44 11.11
N TYR A 19 6.28 6.40 10.58
CA TYR A 19 6.93 5.17 10.17
C TYR A 19 8.40 5.21 10.58
N THR A 20 8.89 4.05 10.97
CA THR A 20 10.27 3.86 11.41
C THR A 20 10.74 2.47 11.01
N ARG A 21 12.04 2.34 10.75
CA ARG A 21 12.69 1.04 10.60
C ARG A 21 13.17 0.47 11.94
N GLU A 22 13.03 1.24 13.02
CA GLU A 22 13.40 0.77 14.36
C GLU A 22 12.42 -0.29 14.88
N PRO A 23 12.91 -1.36 15.53
CA PRO A 23 12.05 -2.43 16.05
C PRO A 23 11.11 -1.96 17.16
N GLN A 24 11.47 -0.90 17.87
CA GLN A 24 10.69 -0.30 18.96
C GLN A 24 10.27 1.11 18.56
N PRO A 25 9.05 1.28 18.04
CA PRO A 25 8.55 2.61 17.69
C PRO A 25 8.41 3.47 18.95
N LEU A 26 8.91 4.70 18.90
CA LEU A 26 8.65 5.68 19.95
C LEU A 26 7.15 5.96 20.02
N THR A 27 6.51 5.50 21.09
CA THR A 27 5.08 5.73 21.32
C THR A 27 4.93 7.05 22.09
N TYR A 28 4.40 8.07 21.43
CA TYR A 28 4.14 9.38 22.03
C TYR A 28 2.73 9.84 21.68
N ASP A 29 1.98 10.29 22.69
CA ASP A 29 0.63 10.81 22.51
C ASP A 29 0.68 12.25 22.00
N TYR A 30 0.72 12.40 20.68
CA TYR A 30 0.68 13.71 20.04
C TYR A 30 -0.69 14.37 20.26
N LYS A 31 -0.66 15.58 20.83
CA LYS A 31 -1.85 16.39 21.09
C LYS A 31 -1.82 17.67 20.26
N ILE A 32 -2.91 17.98 19.59
CA ILE A 32 -3.14 19.27 18.92
C ILE A 32 -4.29 19.94 19.64
N ASN A 33 -4.07 21.13 20.21
CA ASN A 33 -5.09 21.85 21.00
C ASN A 33 -5.73 20.96 22.09
N ASN A 34 -4.92 20.22 22.84
CA ASN A 34 -5.33 19.21 23.84
C ASN A 34 -6.14 18.01 23.33
N LEU A 35 -6.41 17.90 22.02
CA LEU A 35 -7.04 16.71 21.43
C LEU A 35 -5.97 15.68 21.08
N VAL A 36 -6.13 14.45 21.56
CA VAL A 36 -5.26 13.33 21.18
C VAL A 36 -5.51 12.99 19.72
N VAL A 37 -4.43 12.98 18.92
CA VAL A 37 -4.52 12.63 17.51
C VAL A 37 -4.43 11.12 17.33
N THR A 38 -5.38 10.55 16.59
CA THR A 38 -5.36 9.12 16.26
C THR A 38 -4.37 8.85 15.13
N PHE A 39 -3.43 7.94 15.38
CA PHE A 39 -2.56 7.40 14.35
C PHE A 39 -3.29 6.39 13.48
N SER A 40 -2.90 6.31 12.22
CA SER A 40 -3.34 5.25 11.32
C SER A 40 -2.13 4.41 10.93
N ASN A 41 -2.31 3.09 10.96
CA ASN A 41 -1.22 2.13 10.79
C ASN A 41 -0.77 1.97 9.32
N ALA A 42 -1.53 2.51 8.37
CA ALA A 42 -1.17 2.50 6.96
C ALA A 42 -1.79 3.68 6.21
N VAL A 43 -1.07 4.21 5.22
CA VAL A 43 -1.53 5.24 4.28
C VAL A 43 -1.34 4.74 2.86
N THR A 44 -2.23 5.15 1.95
CA THR A 44 -1.99 4.99 0.51
C THR A 44 -1.64 6.33 -0.08
N ASP A 45 -0.46 6.43 -0.69
CA ASP A 45 -0.03 7.62 -1.43
C ASP A 45 0.47 7.19 -2.82
N LEU A 46 0.02 7.91 -3.85
CA LEU A 46 0.26 7.58 -5.27
C LEU A 46 -0.02 6.11 -5.65
N GLY A 47 -0.92 5.44 -4.93
CA GLY A 47 -1.28 4.03 -5.14
C GLY A 47 -0.39 3.02 -4.42
N ILE A 48 0.62 3.47 -3.67
CA ILE A 48 1.49 2.64 -2.85
C ILE A 48 1.00 2.65 -1.40
N ILE A 49 0.96 1.48 -0.76
CA ILE A 49 0.58 1.35 0.65
C ILE A 49 1.86 1.44 1.48
N PHE A 50 1.91 2.41 2.38
CA PHE A 50 2.96 2.58 3.38
C PHE A 50 2.38 2.25 4.73
N ASP A 51 2.95 1.27 5.42
CA ASP A 51 2.63 0.97 6.82
C ASP A 51 3.68 1.57 7.77
N THR A 52 3.45 1.43 9.07
CA THR A 52 4.35 1.93 10.12
C THR A 52 5.74 1.29 10.09
N LYS A 53 5.88 0.09 9.51
CA LYS A 53 7.15 -0.66 9.44
C LYS A 53 7.98 -0.29 8.23
N LEU A 54 7.34 0.30 7.21
CA LEU A 54 7.95 0.67 5.94
C LEU A 54 8.62 -0.53 5.23
N ASP A 55 8.06 -1.74 5.41
CA ASP A 55 8.57 -2.99 4.83
C ASP A 55 7.83 -3.39 3.53
N PHE A 56 6.73 -2.70 3.19
CA PHE A 56 5.91 -2.90 2.00
C PHE A 56 5.28 -4.29 1.86
N ALA A 57 5.33 -5.15 2.88
CA ALA A 57 4.77 -6.50 2.82
C ALA A 57 3.28 -6.47 2.48
N GLN A 58 2.52 -5.60 3.17
CA GLN A 58 1.10 -5.40 2.89
C GLN A 58 0.84 -4.94 1.46
N HIS A 59 1.67 -4.02 0.93
CA HIS A 59 1.52 -3.55 -0.44
C HIS A 59 1.74 -4.68 -1.45
N ILE A 60 2.78 -5.48 -1.25
CA ILE A 60 3.12 -6.63 -2.09
C ILE A 60 1.97 -7.64 -2.10
N ASP A 61 1.42 -8.00 -0.94
CA ASP A 61 0.30 -8.93 -0.84
C ASP A 61 -0.94 -8.45 -1.62
N VAL A 62 -1.23 -7.15 -1.55
CA VAL A 62 -2.32 -6.53 -2.32
C VAL A 62 -2.02 -6.57 -3.82
N MET A 63 -0.79 -6.28 -4.25
CA MET A 63 -0.38 -6.34 -5.66
C MET A 63 -0.44 -7.75 -6.22
N VAL A 64 0.09 -8.73 -5.49
CA VAL A 64 0.04 -10.14 -5.84
C VAL A 64 -1.41 -10.62 -5.97
N SER A 65 -2.26 -10.29 -4.99
CA SER A 65 -3.68 -10.65 -5.03
C SER A 65 -4.43 -10.03 -6.22
N ARG A 66 -4.14 -8.76 -6.55
CA ARG A 66 -4.72 -8.10 -7.74
C ARG A 66 -4.26 -8.76 -9.04
N ALA A 67 -2.97 -9.11 -9.14
CA ALA A 67 -2.42 -9.81 -10.29
C ALA A 67 -3.07 -11.20 -10.47
N TYR A 68 -3.17 -12.00 -9.41
CA TYR A 68 -3.83 -13.31 -9.46
C TYR A 68 -5.32 -13.21 -9.81
N ARG A 69 -6.02 -12.20 -9.28
CA ARG A 69 -7.42 -11.96 -9.65
C ARG A 69 -7.57 -11.68 -11.15
N ARG A 70 -6.72 -10.80 -11.71
CA ARG A 70 -6.70 -10.49 -13.15
C ARG A 70 -6.38 -11.73 -13.97
N LEU A 71 -5.35 -12.47 -13.59
CA LEU A 71 -4.96 -13.72 -14.24
C LEU A 71 -6.09 -14.76 -14.22
N GLY A 72 -6.78 -14.93 -13.09
CA GLY A 72 -7.90 -15.85 -12.98
C GLY A 72 -9.08 -15.45 -13.88
N ILE A 73 -9.36 -14.14 -14.03
CA ILE A 73 -10.37 -13.65 -14.98
C ILE A 73 -9.96 -13.96 -16.41
N LEU A 74 -8.71 -13.65 -16.78
CA LEU A 74 -8.16 -13.95 -18.10
C LEU A 74 -8.34 -15.43 -18.42
N MET A 75 -7.79 -16.32 -17.60
CA MET A 75 -7.84 -17.77 -17.82
C MET A 75 -9.27 -18.31 -17.98
N ARG A 76 -10.24 -17.78 -17.22
CA ARG A 76 -11.65 -18.19 -17.35
C ARG A 76 -12.30 -17.67 -18.63
N LYS A 77 -11.98 -16.44 -19.03
CA LYS A 77 -12.56 -15.80 -20.23
C LYS A 77 -11.88 -16.24 -21.51
N SER A 78 -10.65 -16.73 -21.43
CA SER A 78 -9.81 -17.04 -22.58
C SER A 78 -9.60 -18.53 -22.81
N ARG A 79 -10.41 -19.39 -22.20
CA ARG A 79 -10.27 -20.86 -22.26
C ARG A 79 -10.24 -21.42 -23.68
N GLU A 80 -10.94 -20.76 -24.61
CA GLU A 80 -11.04 -21.17 -26.01
C GLU A 80 -9.91 -20.62 -26.88
N PHE A 81 -9.11 -19.66 -26.37
CA PHE A 81 -7.96 -19.14 -27.08
C PHE A 81 -6.72 -19.97 -26.76
N SER A 82 -6.13 -20.59 -27.78
CA SER A 82 -4.88 -21.34 -27.69
C SER A 82 -3.64 -20.50 -28.06
N SER A 83 -3.85 -19.33 -28.69
CA SER A 83 -2.78 -18.45 -29.13
C SER A 83 -2.19 -17.65 -27.97
N GLU A 84 -0.91 -17.87 -27.67
CA GLU A 84 -0.16 -17.10 -26.67
C GLU A 84 -0.21 -15.59 -26.95
N HIS A 85 -0.10 -15.20 -28.22
CA HIS A 85 -0.18 -13.79 -28.63
C HIS A 85 -1.53 -13.17 -28.25
N THR A 86 -2.62 -13.89 -28.48
CA THR A 86 -3.98 -13.43 -28.13
C THR A 86 -4.14 -13.28 -26.63
N LEU A 87 -3.60 -14.21 -25.84
CA LEU A 87 -3.61 -14.13 -24.38
C LEU A 87 -2.83 -12.92 -23.86
N LYS A 88 -1.66 -12.63 -24.44
CA LYS A 88 -0.84 -11.45 -24.10
C LYS A 88 -1.57 -10.14 -24.41
N VAL A 89 -2.21 -10.04 -25.58
CA VAL A 89 -3.02 -8.86 -25.95
C VAL A 89 -4.20 -8.67 -25.00
N LEU A 90 -4.93 -9.75 -24.68
CA LEU A 90 -6.06 -9.70 -23.74
C LEU A 90 -5.65 -9.28 -22.33
N TYR A 91 -4.47 -9.72 -21.86
CA TYR A 91 -3.95 -9.31 -20.55
C TYR A 91 -3.63 -7.81 -20.50
N ASN A 92 -2.98 -7.28 -21.54
CA ASN A 92 -2.53 -5.88 -21.59
C ASN A 92 -3.67 -4.88 -21.89
N THR A 93 -4.76 -5.32 -22.52
CA THR A 93 -5.92 -4.47 -22.84
C THR A 93 -6.94 -4.36 -21.70
N GLN A 94 -6.90 -5.28 -20.73
CA GLN A 94 -7.74 -5.24 -19.52
C GLN A 94 -7.07 -4.50 -18.35
N ALA A 95 -5.97 -3.78 -18.62
CA ALA A 95 -5.16 -3.10 -17.63
C ALA A 95 -5.78 -1.77 -17.16
#